data_AF-A0AA35SVD8-F1
#
_entry.id   AF-A0AA35SVD8-F1
#
_cell.length_a   1.000
_cell.length_b   1.000
_cell.length_c   1.000
_cell.angle_alpha   90.00
_cell.angle_beta   90.00
_cell.angle_gamma   90.00
#
_symmetry.space_group_name_H-M   'P 1'
#
loop_
_entity.id
_entity.type
_entity.pdbx_description
1 polymer ?
#
loop_
_entity_poly.entity_id
_entity_poly.type
_entity_poly.pdbx_seq_one_letter_code
_entity_poly.pdbx_strand_id
1 'polypeptide(L)'
;MKKVSWRMTRVTTICSSVDSENPSNHASDEQPGPSGFSSKEIPQNCDPCEDDEERTLVILSWFVDEKVAERALKHNDLIEEEDVECKPERLPDSVLDENVDIHLARKHFTTEAWMLVQEVFKHKSVHMAWICHSCHHNLHFEQSIICDSCLLWFHFKCVGLVRQPKCKNWFCRSCTAKAK
;
A
#
# COMPACT_ATOMS: atom_id res chain seq x y z
N MET A 1 20.36 -16.46 -18.00
CA MET A 1 18.95 -16.07 -17.77
C MET A 1 18.32 -17.09 -16.83
N LYS A 2 18.24 -16.79 -15.53
CA LYS A 2 17.67 -17.71 -14.52
C LYS A 2 16.22 -17.29 -14.26
N LYS A 3 15.26 -18.19 -14.51
CA LYS A 3 13.85 -17.99 -14.18
C LYS A 3 13.65 -18.26 -12.69
N VAL A 4 13.23 -17.26 -11.93
CA VAL A 4 12.81 -17.42 -10.54
C VAL A 4 11.32 -17.75 -10.57
N SER A 5 10.96 -18.93 -10.05
CA SER A 5 9.61 -19.46 -10.03
C SER A 5 8.98 -19.16 -8.68
N TRP A 6 8.02 -18.24 -8.62
CA TRP A 6 7.21 -17.99 -7.43
C TRP A 6 5.84 -18.65 -7.59
N ARG A 7 5.58 -19.69 -6.79
CA ARG A 7 4.24 -20.27 -6.64
C ARG A 7 3.38 -19.31 -5.83
N MET A 8 2.36 -18.75 -6.48
CA MET A 8 1.39 -17.85 -5.85
C MET A 8 0.41 -18.65 -4.97
N THR A 9 0.35 -18.30 -3.68
CA THR A 9 -0.80 -18.63 -2.82
C THR A 9 -1.44 -17.30 -2.42
N ARG A 10 -2.46 -16.88 -3.19
CA ARG A 10 -3.29 -15.66 -3.11
C ARG A 10 -4.15 -15.52 -1.85
N VAL A 11 -3.77 -14.75 -0.82
CA VAL A 11 -4.67 -14.26 0.23
C VAL A 11 -4.23 -12.86 0.68
N THR A 12 -5.09 -11.85 0.54
CA THR A 12 -4.82 -10.47 1.00
C THR A 12 -5.84 -10.04 2.07
N THR A 13 -5.41 -9.68 3.27
CA THR A 13 -6.25 -9.00 4.29
C THR A 13 -5.41 -7.89 4.93
N ILE A 14 -5.83 -6.64 4.77
CA ILE A 14 -5.26 -5.49 5.47
C ILE A 14 -6.28 -5.06 6.53
N CYS A 15 -5.87 -5.03 7.79
CA CYS A 15 -6.66 -4.50 8.89
C CYS A 15 -6.06 -3.18 9.35
N SER A 16 -6.81 -2.09 9.15
CA SER A 16 -6.64 -0.81 9.83
C SER A 16 -7.27 -0.87 11.22
N SER A 17 -6.71 -0.16 12.19
CA SER A 17 -7.50 0.32 13.34
C SER A 17 -6.84 1.59 13.90
N VAL A 18 -7.48 2.73 13.65
CA VAL A 18 -7.44 3.91 14.53
C VAL A 18 -8.91 4.27 14.74
N ASP A 19 -9.35 4.29 15.99
CA ASP A 19 -10.59 4.96 16.38
C ASP A 19 -10.27 6.01 17.46
N SER A 20 -10.79 7.21 17.24
CA SER A 20 -10.81 8.34 18.17
C SER A 20 -12.24 8.53 18.66
N GLU A 21 -12.47 8.65 19.97
CA GLU A 21 -13.59 9.41 20.52
C GLU A 21 -13.22 10.06 21.87
N ASN A 22 -13.65 11.32 22.03
CA ASN A 22 -13.57 12.22 23.20
C ASN A 22 -15.00 12.35 23.79
N PRO A 23 -15.21 12.57 25.11
CA PRO A 23 -15.60 13.93 25.54
C PRO A 23 -15.21 14.37 26.98
N SER A 24 -14.85 15.65 27.08
CA SER A 24 -15.04 16.65 28.15
C SER A 24 -15.44 16.25 29.60
N ASN A 25 -14.71 16.78 30.60
CA ASN A 25 -15.32 17.56 31.70
C ASN A 25 -14.30 18.35 32.57
N HIS A 26 -14.65 19.64 32.75
CA HIS A 26 -14.52 20.55 33.88
C HIS A 26 -13.20 20.78 34.65
N ALA A 27 -12.87 22.08 34.74
CA ALA A 27 -11.72 22.72 35.38
C ALA A 27 -11.80 22.82 36.92
N SER A 28 -10.63 22.84 37.58
CA SER A 28 -10.33 23.64 38.79
C SER A 28 -8.81 23.70 39.02
N ASP A 29 -8.39 24.83 39.55
CA ASP A 29 -7.06 25.39 39.85
C ASP A 29 -5.97 24.46 40.43
N GLU A 30 -4.71 24.70 40.04
CA GLU A 30 -3.68 25.38 40.87
C GLU A 30 -2.28 25.26 40.19
N GLN A 31 -1.60 26.40 40.03
CA GLN A 31 -0.15 26.49 39.82
C GLN A 31 0.44 27.28 41.00
N PRO A 32 1.64 26.94 41.50
CA PRO A 32 2.87 27.55 40.94
C PRO A 32 4.07 26.58 40.81
N GLY A 33 5.02 26.91 39.90
CA GLY A 33 6.27 26.18 39.64
C GLY A 33 7.36 26.36 40.75
N PRO A 34 8.68 26.25 40.47
CA PRO A 34 9.38 26.03 39.20
C PRO A 34 10.55 25.00 39.25
N SER A 35 11.28 24.91 38.12
CA SER A 35 12.66 24.40 37.96
C SER A 35 12.88 22.89 37.77
N GLY A 36 13.47 22.54 36.62
CA GLY A 36 13.93 21.19 36.30
C GLY A 36 14.04 20.92 34.80
N PHE A 37 14.93 21.63 34.10
CA PHE A 37 15.36 21.19 32.77
C PHE A 37 16.04 19.83 32.91
N SER A 38 15.46 18.79 32.31
CA SER A 38 16.16 17.53 32.06
C SER A 38 15.71 17.03 30.70
N SER A 39 16.53 17.36 29.69
CA SER A 39 16.50 16.75 28.37
C SER A 39 16.52 15.24 28.54
N LYS A 40 15.39 14.59 28.28
CA LYS A 40 15.34 13.13 28.12
C LYS A 40 15.34 12.84 26.63
N GLU A 41 16.37 12.12 26.27
CA GLU A 41 16.87 11.78 24.95
C GLU A 41 15.77 11.22 24.06
N ILE A 42 15.74 11.73 22.82
CA ILE A 42 15.00 11.14 21.70
C ILE A 42 15.67 9.79 21.44
N PRO A 43 14.96 8.64 21.49
CA PRO A 43 15.59 7.35 21.30
C PRO A 43 16.31 7.28 19.95
N GLN A 44 17.57 6.87 20.01
CA GLN A 44 18.43 6.62 18.85
C GLN A 44 17.69 5.83 17.77
N ASN A 45 17.77 6.34 16.54
CA ASN A 45 17.57 5.59 15.31
C ASN A 45 18.12 4.17 15.49
N CYS A 46 17.24 3.18 15.42
CA CYS A 46 17.66 1.86 14.98
C CYS A 46 18.20 2.05 13.56
N ASP A 47 19.44 1.62 13.29
CA ASP A 47 19.98 1.63 11.93
C ASP A 47 18.95 0.97 11.00
N PRO A 48 18.57 1.61 9.87
CA PRO A 48 17.74 0.97 8.87
C PRO A 48 18.39 -0.34 8.48
N CYS A 49 17.66 -1.45 8.61
CA CYS A 49 18.18 -2.74 8.17
C CYS A 49 18.53 -2.65 6.68
N GLU A 50 19.65 -3.24 6.23
CA GLU A 50 20.11 -3.20 4.83
C GLU A 50 19.00 -3.59 3.83
N ASP A 51 18.10 -4.47 4.29
CA ASP A 51 16.86 -4.89 3.64
C ASP A 51 15.91 -3.72 3.25
N ASP A 52 15.83 -2.66 4.05
CA ASP A 52 14.92 -1.53 3.79
C ASP A 52 15.47 -0.58 2.72
N GLU A 53 16.80 -0.45 2.62
CA GLU A 53 17.43 0.35 1.55
C GLU A 53 17.24 -0.31 0.19
N GLU A 54 17.41 -1.62 0.10
CA GLU A 54 17.18 -2.37 -1.15
C GLU A 54 15.71 -2.27 -1.62
N ARG A 55 14.75 -2.42 -0.68
CA ARG A 55 13.32 -2.23 -1.00
C ARG A 55 13.02 -0.80 -1.43
N THR A 56 13.59 0.17 -0.72
CA THR A 56 13.41 1.59 -1.05
C THR A 56 13.96 1.90 -2.44
N LEU A 57 15.12 1.35 -2.81
CA LEU A 57 15.70 1.53 -4.15
C LEU A 57 14.78 0.98 -5.25
N VAL A 58 14.21 -0.21 -5.04
CA VAL A 58 13.26 -0.80 -5.98
C VAL A 58 12.03 0.09 -6.14
N ILE A 59 11.48 0.61 -5.03
CA ILE A 59 10.33 1.52 -5.08
C ILE A 59 10.68 2.81 -5.83
N LEU A 60 11.81 3.44 -5.49
CA LEU A 60 12.27 4.66 -6.15
C LEU A 60 12.40 4.48 -7.66
N SER A 61 12.96 3.34 -8.10
CA SER A 61 13.15 3.04 -9.53
C SER A 61 11.86 2.98 -10.35
N TRP A 62 10.69 2.91 -9.71
CA TRP A 62 9.39 2.95 -10.40
C TRP A 62 8.89 4.36 -10.68
N PHE A 63 9.33 5.34 -9.89
CA PHE A 63 8.83 6.72 -9.94
C PHE A 63 9.86 7.70 -10.50
N VAL A 64 11.14 7.36 -10.53
CA VAL A 64 12.19 8.24 -11.03
C VAL A 64 13.22 7.46 -11.85
N ASP A 65 14.00 8.19 -12.65
CA ASP A 65 15.12 7.61 -13.37
C ASP A 65 16.16 6.98 -12.42
N GLU A 66 16.86 5.95 -12.90
CA GLU A 66 17.86 5.18 -12.12
C GLU A 66 18.88 6.08 -11.41
N LYS A 67 19.43 7.06 -12.11
CA LYS A 67 20.41 8.01 -11.56
C LYS A 67 19.83 8.87 -10.42
N VAL A 68 18.53 9.19 -10.51
CA VAL A 68 17.82 9.98 -9.50
C VAL A 68 17.51 9.12 -8.26
N ALA A 69 17.13 7.87 -8.46
CA ALA A 69 16.98 6.92 -7.36
C ALA A 69 18.31 6.72 -6.60
N GLU A 70 19.42 6.55 -7.34
CA GLU A 70 20.74 6.39 -6.74
C GLU A 70 21.20 7.62 -5.96
N ARG A 71 21.02 8.84 -6.51
CA ARG A 71 21.42 10.07 -5.82
C ARG A 71 20.61 10.28 -4.53
N ALA A 72 19.31 10.01 -4.58
CA ALA A 72 18.43 10.15 -3.42
C ALA A 72 18.77 9.16 -2.30
N LEU A 73 19.18 7.93 -2.64
CA LEU A 73 19.52 6.91 -1.64
C LEU A 73 20.94 7.09 -1.08
N LYS A 74 21.94 7.37 -1.94
CA LYS A 74 23.36 7.44 -1.55
C LYS A 74 23.77 8.81 -1.00
N HIS A 75 23.20 9.87 -1.53
CA HIS A 75 23.57 11.26 -1.18
C HIS A 75 22.48 11.99 -0.39
N ASN A 76 21.32 11.35 -0.18
CA ASN A 76 20.19 11.92 0.54
C ASN A 76 19.67 13.23 -0.11
N ASP A 77 19.81 13.33 -1.43
CA ASP A 77 19.22 14.41 -2.23
C ASP A 77 17.70 14.27 -2.25
N LEU A 78 16.98 15.38 -2.12
CA LEU A 78 15.53 15.38 -2.29
C LEU A 78 15.17 15.33 -3.78
N ILE A 79 14.16 14.52 -4.08
CA ILE A 79 13.54 14.36 -5.39
C ILE A 79 12.47 15.45 -5.54
N GLU A 80 12.57 16.22 -6.62
CA GLU A 80 11.63 17.29 -6.95
C GLU A 80 10.55 16.81 -7.89
N GLU A 81 9.49 17.60 -8.08
CA GLU A 81 8.33 17.21 -8.88
C GLU A 81 8.70 16.86 -10.33
N GLU A 82 9.67 17.60 -10.89
CA GLU A 82 10.16 17.41 -12.27
C GLU A 82 10.89 16.09 -12.50
N ASP A 83 11.39 15.45 -11.45
CA ASP A 83 12.06 14.15 -11.52
C ASP A 83 11.07 12.97 -11.58
N VAL A 84 9.78 13.18 -11.25
CA VAL A 84 8.80 12.11 -11.05
C VAL A 84 8.14 11.69 -12.38
N GLU A 85 7.99 10.39 -12.58
CA GLU A 85 7.23 9.81 -13.68
C GLU A 85 5.74 10.10 -13.51
N CYS A 86 5.23 11.00 -14.34
CA CYS A 86 3.82 11.41 -14.31
C CYS A 86 2.87 10.44 -15.02
N LYS A 87 3.36 9.43 -15.75
CA LYS A 87 2.54 8.53 -16.57
C LYS A 87 2.22 7.22 -15.87
N PRO A 88 0.97 6.97 -15.45
CA PRO A 88 0.55 5.76 -14.75
C PRO A 88 0.83 4.47 -15.52
N GLU A 89 0.81 4.51 -16.85
CA GLU A 89 1.10 3.37 -17.73
C GLU A 89 2.58 2.97 -17.78
N ARG A 90 3.50 3.82 -17.29
CA ARG A 90 4.93 3.51 -17.21
C ARG A 90 5.34 2.86 -15.91
N LEU A 91 4.54 3.01 -14.87
CA LEU A 91 4.75 2.30 -13.61
C LEU A 91 4.50 0.80 -13.82
N PRO A 92 5.33 -0.08 -13.23
CA PRO A 92 5.11 -1.53 -13.30
C PRO A 92 3.89 -1.94 -12.47
N ASP A 93 3.17 -2.98 -12.88
CA ASP A 93 1.99 -3.49 -12.16
C ASP A 93 2.28 -3.94 -10.74
N SER A 94 3.54 -4.35 -10.47
CA SER A 94 4.04 -4.70 -9.15
C SER A 94 3.91 -3.58 -8.11
N VAL A 95 3.79 -2.31 -8.54
CA VAL A 95 3.56 -1.21 -7.59
C VAL A 95 2.23 -1.37 -6.83
N LEU A 96 1.26 -2.10 -7.39
CA LEU A 96 -0.05 -2.36 -6.77
C LEU A 96 -0.09 -3.62 -5.90
N ASP A 97 1.05 -4.31 -5.69
CA ASP A 97 1.10 -5.51 -4.88
C ASP A 97 0.90 -5.18 -3.39
N GLU A 98 0.19 -6.04 -2.66
CA GLU A 98 -0.09 -5.83 -1.23
C GLU A 98 1.17 -5.85 -0.36
N ASN A 99 2.25 -6.50 -0.83
CA ASN A 99 3.49 -6.64 -0.09
C ASN A 99 4.44 -5.46 -0.34
N VAL A 100 3.99 -4.46 -1.09
CA VAL A 100 4.75 -3.28 -1.46
C VAL A 100 4.21 -2.08 -0.67
N ASP A 101 5.07 -1.49 0.18
CA ASP A 101 4.77 -0.23 0.85
C ASP A 101 5.53 0.93 0.19
N ILE A 102 4.84 1.70 -0.66
CA ILE A 102 5.43 2.85 -1.35
C ILE A 102 5.89 3.95 -0.38
N HIS A 103 5.36 4.01 0.84
CA HIS A 103 5.69 5.08 1.81
C HIS A 103 7.12 4.98 2.34
N LEU A 104 7.80 3.84 2.17
CA LEU A 104 9.22 3.70 2.46
C LEU A 104 10.07 4.74 1.71
N ALA A 105 9.63 5.13 0.51
CA ALA A 105 10.32 6.12 -0.31
C ALA A 105 10.00 7.57 0.07
N ARG A 106 8.97 7.83 0.91
CA ARG A 106 8.46 9.19 1.21
C ARG A 106 9.53 10.20 1.60
N LYS A 107 10.52 9.78 2.39
CA LYS A 107 11.57 10.65 2.93
C LYS A 107 12.48 11.23 1.84
N HIS A 108 12.52 10.61 0.67
CA HIS A 108 13.35 11.04 -0.46
C HIS A 108 12.67 12.06 -1.37
N PHE A 109 11.39 12.36 -1.15
CA PHE A 109 10.63 13.30 -1.98
C PHE A 109 10.36 14.60 -1.24
N THR A 110 10.42 15.70 -1.99
CA THR A 110 9.73 16.94 -1.60
C THR A 110 8.22 16.70 -1.46
N THR A 111 7.51 17.60 -0.78
CA THR A 111 6.06 17.47 -0.57
C THR A 111 5.30 17.43 -1.90
N GLU A 112 5.61 18.33 -2.82
CA GLU A 112 4.95 18.39 -4.14
C GLU A 112 5.22 17.13 -4.97
N ALA A 113 6.48 16.68 -5.01
CA ALA A 113 6.85 15.44 -5.69
C ALA A 113 6.11 14.23 -5.12
N TRP A 114 5.97 14.14 -3.79
CA TRP A 114 5.21 13.05 -3.18
C TRP A 114 3.72 13.11 -3.50
N MET A 115 3.12 14.29 -3.56
CA MET A 115 1.72 14.45 -3.99
C MET A 115 1.51 13.93 -5.41
N LEU A 116 2.45 14.22 -6.32
CA LEU A 116 2.42 13.71 -7.69
C LEU A 116 2.54 12.18 -7.72
N VAL A 117 3.47 11.58 -6.95
CA VAL A 117 3.59 10.11 -6.80
C VAL A 117 2.26 9.49 -6.38
N GLN A 118 1.59 10.07 -5.38
CA GLN A 118 0.30 9.57 -4.90
C GLN A 118 -0.80 9.66 -5.97
N GLU A 119 -0.83 10.75 -6.75
CA GLU A 119 -1.80 10.93 -7.82
C GLU A 119 -1.58 9.93 -8.96
N VAL A 120 -0.34 9.73 -9.39
CA VAL A 120 0.02 8.75 -10.44
C VAL A 120 -0.31 7.33 -10.00
N PHE A 121 0.06 6.97 -8.76
CA PHE A 121 -0.27 5.68 -8.16
C PHE A 121 -1.78 5.44 -8.12
N LYS A 122 -2.53 6.43 -7.63
CA LYS A 122 -3.99 6.38 -7.57
C LYS A 122 -4.58 6.19 -8.97
N HIS A 123 -4.13 6.95 -9.96
CA HIS A 123 -4.60 6.81 -11.32
C HIS A 123 -4.30 5.41 -11.89
N LYS A 124 -3.10 4.85 -11.66
CA LYS A 124 -2.79 3.47 -12.07
C LYS A 124 -3.73 2.46 -11.41
N SER A 125 -3.97 2.58 -10.10
CA SER A 125 -4.84 1.66 -9.35
C SER A 125 -6.29 1.65 -9.87
N VAL A 126 -6.78 2.80 -10.35
CA VAL A 126 -8.13 2.93 -10.90
C VAL A 126 -8.21 2.37 -12.32
N HIS A 127 -7.18 2.58 -13.14
CA HIS A 127 -7.18 2.16 -14.55
C HIS A 127 -6.79 0.70 -14.76
N MET A 128 -6.06 0.09 -13.82
CA MET A 128 -5.79 -1.35 -13.76
C MET A 128 -6.90 -2.15 -13.07
N ALA A 129 -8.12 -1.61 -13.12
CA ALA A 129 -9.33 -2.17 -12.54
C ALA A 129 -9.50 -3.65 -12.89
N TRP A 130 -9.32 -4.53 -11.93
CA TRP A 130 -10.02 -5.81 -11.98
C TRP A 130 -11.51 -5.50 -11.80
N ILE A 131 -12.35 -6.00 -12.70
CA ILE A 131 -13.79 -5.73 -12.68
C ILE A 131 -14.52 -6.89 -11.99
N CYS A 132 -15.38 -6.58 -11.04
CA CYS A 132 -16.27 -7.54 -10.43
C CYS A 132 -17.28 -8.05 -11.46
N HIS A 133 -17.32 -9.35 -11.69
CA HIS A 133 -18.25 -9.94 -12.64
C HIS A 133 -19.72 -9.89 -12.17
N SER A 134 -19.98 -9.67 -10.88
CA SER A 134 -21.35 -9.57 -10.35
C SER A 134 -21.95 -8.17 -10.48
N CYS A 135 -21.17 -7.11 -10.23
CA CYS A 135 -21.69 -5.74 -10.21
C CYS A 135 -21.12 -4.86 -11.31
N HIS A 136 -20.14 -5.34 -12.08
CA HIS A 136 -19.44 -4.62 -13.15
C HIS A 136 -18.71 -3.34 -12.70
N HIS A 137 -18.48 -3.18 -11.40
CA HIS A 137 -17.65 -2.12 -10.85
C HIS A 137 -16.24 -2.65 -10.55
N ASN A 138 -15.27 -1.75 -10.48
CA ASN A 138 -13.88 -2.06 -10.15
C ASN A 138 -13.77 -2.66 -8.72
N LEU A 139 -12.88 -3.63 -8.56
CA LEU A 139 -12.54 -4.23 -7.27
C LEU A 139 -11.86 -3.24 -6.32
N HIS A 140 -11.11 -2.27 -6.86
CA HIS A 140 -10.35 -1.26 -6.14
C HIS A 140 -9.61 -1.90 -4.94
N PHE A 141 -9.81 -1.35 -3.74
CA PHE A 141 -9.24 -1.83 -2.48
C PHE A 141 -10.22 -2.69 -1.68
N GLU A 142 -11.33 -3.10 -2.28
CA GLU A 142 -12.32 -3.95 -1.60
C GLU A 142 -11.88 -5.42 -1.61
N GLN A 143 -12.25 -6.14 -0.55
CA GLN A 143 -11.99 -7.58 -0.47
C GLN A 143 -12.63 -8.30 -1.66
N SER A 144 -11.81 -9.04 -2.39
CA SER A 144 -12.22 -9.71 -3.61
C SER A 144 -11.69 -11.14 -3.67
N ILE A 145 -12.40 -11.98 -4.42
CA ILE A 145 -12.09 -13.40 -4.60
C ILE A 145 -12.21 -13.77 -6.07
N ILE A 146 -11.34 -14.68 -6.50
CA ILE A 146 -11.39 -15.28 -7.83
C ILE A 146 -12.07 -16.65 -7.74
N CYS A 147 -12.94 -16.97 -8.70
CA CYS A 147 -13.53 -18.30 -8.81
C CYS A 147 -12.53 -19.31 -9.39
N ASP A 148 -12.31 -20.44 -8.74
CA ASP A 148 -11.36 -21.48 -9.18
C ASP A 148 -11.80 -22.21 -10.47
N SER A 149 -13.04 -22.04 -10.92
CA SER A 149 -13.55 -22.66 -12.16
C SER A 149 -13.56 -21.70 -13.35
N CYS A 150 -14.14 -20.51 -13.20
CA CYS A 150 -14.28 -19.56 -14.31
C CYS A 150 -13.23 -18.45 -14.31
N LEU A 151 -12.37 -18.38 -13.28
CA LEU A 151 -11.31 -17.37 -13.12
C LEU A 151 -11.80 -15.91 -13.13
N LEU A 152 -13.11 -15.71 -12.92
CA LEU A 152 -13.72 -14.38 -12.79
C LEU A 152 -13.58 -13.87 -11.36
N TRP A 153 -13.43 -12.56 -11.24
CA TRP A 153 -13.28 -11.86 -9.97
C TRP A 153 -14.61 -11.35 -9.43
N PHE A 154 -14.74 -11.33 -8.10
CA PHE A 154 -15.94 -10.91 -7.40
C PHE A 154 -15.58 -10.16 -6.11
N HIS A 155 -16.29 -9.08 -5.79
CA HIS A 155 -16.26 -8.53 -4.43
C HIS A 155 -16.86 -9.52 -3.45
N PHE A 156 -16.32 -9.57 -2.24
CA PHE A 156 -16.87 -10.36 -1.14
C PHE A 156 -18.35 -10.05 -0.90
N LYS A 157 -18.70 -8.75 -0.80
CA LYS A 157 -20.09 -8.29 -0.61
C LYS A 157 -21.03 -8.75 -1.73
N CYS A 158 -20.56 -8.78 -2.98
CA CYS A 158 -21.36 -9.19 -4.13
C CYS A 158 -21.69 -10.68 -4.13
N VAL A 159 -20.86 -11.50 -3.48
CA VAL A 159 -21.09 -12.95 -3.38
C VAL A 159 -21.57 -13.40 -2.00
N GLY A 160 -21.71 -12.47 -1.05
CA GLY A 160 -22.17 -12.75 0.31
C GLY A 160 -21.08 -13.30 1.24
N LEU A 161 -19.81 -13.02 0.95
CA LEU A 161 -18.70 -13.29 1.85
C LEU A 161 -18.46 -12.09 2.77
N VAL A 162 -18.14 -12.37 4.02
CA VAL A 162 -17.74 -11.36 5.02
C VAL A 162 -16.25 -11.49 5.36
N ARG A 163 -15.70 -12.69 5.17
CA ARG A 163 -14.29 -13.02 5.40
C ARG A 163 -13.88 -14.01 4.34
N GLN A 164 -12.57 -14.17 4.20
CA GLN A 164 -12.05 -15.12 3.26
C GLN A 164 -12.47 -16.55 3.60
N PRO A 165 -12.91 -17.35 2.61
CA PRO A 165 -13.20 -18.76 2.81
C PRO A 165 -11.96 -19.52 3.29
N LYS A 166 -12.12 -20.39 4.29
CA LYS A 166 -11.04 -21.28 4.77
C LYS A 166 -10.76 -22.46 3.83
N CYS A 167 -11.66 -22.71 2.88
CA CYS A 167 -11.52 -23.80 1.92
C CYS A 167 -10.46 -23.46 0.87
N LYS A 168 -9.72 -24.47 0.42
CA LYS A 168 -8.66 -24.31 -0.58
C LYS A 168 -9.17 -23.74 -1.91
N ASN A 169 -10.39 -24.12 -2.30
CA ASN A 169 -11.02 -23.68 -3.54
C ASN A 169 -12.34 -22.99 -3.20
N TRP A 170 -12.68 -21.94 -3.94
CA TRP A 170 -13.95 -21.25 -3.90
C TRP A 170 -14.57 -21.16 -5.30
N PHE A 171 -15.88 -21.41 -5.38
CA PHE A 171 -16.62 -21.36 -6.64
C PHE A 171 -17.76 -20.34 -6.54
N CYS A 172 -17.93 -19.55 -7.60
CA CYS A 172 -19.05 -18.61 -7.69
C CYS A 172 -20.38 -19.37 -7.84
N ARG A 173 -21.51 -18.69 -7.54
CA ARG A 173 -22.85 -19.29 -7.59
C ARG A 173 -23.13 -19.99 -8.94
N SER A 174 -22.69 -19.39 -10.04
CA SER A 174 -22.85 -19.93 -11.40
C SER A 174 -22.07 -21.23 -11.62
N CYS A 175 -20.88 -21.37 -11.04
CA CYS A 175 -20.09 -22.61 -11.14
C CYS A 175 -20.57 -23.68 -10.17
N THR A 176 -21.00 -23.29 -8.96
CA THR A 176 -21.59 -24.22 -7.98
C THR A 176 -22.89 -24.85 -8.50
N ALA A 177 -23.70 -24.09 -9.24
CA ALA A 177 -24.93 -24.60 -9.84
C ALA A 177 -24.70 -25.62 -10.99
N LYS A 178 -23.53 -25.57 -11.66
CA LYS A 178 -23.15 -26.47 -12.76
C LYS A 178 -22.57 -27.80 -12.28
N ALA A 179 -22.26 -27.93 -10.99
CA ALA A 179 -21.67 -29.13 -10.40
C ALA A 179 -22.71 -30.16 -9.91
N LYS A 180 -23.97 -30.03 -10.36
CA LYS A 180 -25.08 -30.96 -10.11
C LYS A 180 -25.55 -31.55 -11.43
#